data_AF-A0A6N8ZB48-F1
#
_entry.id   AF-A0A6N8ZB48-F1
#
_cell.length_a   1.000
_cell.length_b   1.000
_cell.length_c   1.000
_cell.angle_alpha   90.00
_cell.angle_beta   90.00
_cell.angle_gamma   90.00
#
_symmetry.space_group_name_H-M   'P 1'
#
loop_
_entity.id
_entity.type
_entity.pdbx_description
1 polymer ?
#
loop_
_entity_poly.entity_id
_entity_poly.type
_entity_poly.pdbx_seq_one_letter_code
_entity_poly.pdbx_strand_id
1 'polypeptide(L)' 'MRTRKVKCPFCHNDNVVKNGNSANDKQIYRCTDCSKRFLHTGQVAGHRKTAEQISAAVRMYYGGTSYKQTS' A
#
# COMPACT_ATOMS: atom_id res chain seq x y z
N MET A 1 -21.42 -17.10 -5.71
CA MET A 1 -19.96 -16.89 -5.60
C MET A 1 -19.71 -15.45 -5.15
N ARG A 2 -19.21 -15.21 -3.93
CA ARG A 2 -18.90 -13.85 -3.45
C ARG A 2 -17.49 -13.47 -3.91
N THR A 3 -17.37 -12.71 -5.00
CA THR A 3 -16.09 -12.10 -5.39
C THR A 3 -15.72 -11.05 -4.33
N ARG A 4 -14.63 -11.28 -3.59
CA ARG A 4 -14.07 -10.26 -2.71
C ARG A 4 -13.62 -9.08 -3.58
N LYS A 5 -14.41 -8.00 -3.59
CA LYS A 5 -14.02 -6.74 -4.25
C LYS A 5 -12.79 -6.17 -3.54
N VAL A 6 -11.72 -5.93 -4.29
CA VAL A 6 -10.49 -5.34 -3.78
C VAL A 6 -10.67 -3.82 -3.83
N LYS A 7 -10.67 -3.18 -2.67
CA LYS A 7 -10.71 -1.72 -2.55
C LYS A 7 -9.32 -1.13 -2.57
N CYS A 8 -9.19 0.08 -3.10
CA CYS A 8 -7.94 0.81 -3.04
C CYS A 8 -7.66 1.25 -1.59
N PRO A 9 -6.52 0.90 -0.98
CA PRO A 9 -6.20 1.32 0.39
C PRO A 9 -5.88 2.82 0.51
N PHE A 10 -5.77 3.54 -0.62
CA PHE A 10 -5.37 4.95 -0.63
C PHE A 10 -6.56 5.91 -0.79
N CYS A 11 -7.49 5.58 -1.70
CA CYS A 11 -8.66 6.41 -1.97
C CYS A 11 -9.99 5.71 -1.65
N HIS A 12 -9.93 4.48 -1.11
CA HIS A 12 -11.08 3.64 -0.77
C HIS A 12 -12.05 3.32 -1.90
N ASN A 13 -11.71 3.69 -3.14
CA ASN A 13 -12.54 3.45 -4.29
C ASN A 13 -12.46 1.98 -4.76
N ASP A 14 -13.54 1.51 -5.38
CA ASP A 14 -13.66 0.15 -5.90
C ASP A 14 -13.07 -0.03 -7.30
N ASN A 15 -12.62 1.07 -7.94
CA ASN A 15 -12.04 1.06 -9.27
C ASN A 15 -10.58 0.55 -9.22
N VAL A 16 -10.44 -0.76 -9.07
CA VAL A 16 -9.16 -1.45 -8.96
C VAL A 16 -9.06 -2.54 -10.02
N VAL A 17 -8.00 -2.48 -10.82
CA VAL A 17 -7.69 -3.44 -11.86
C VAL A 17 -6.47 -4.29 -11.49
N LYS A 18 -6.40 -5.51 -12.01
CA LYS A 18 -5.21 -6.36 -11.89
C LYS A 18 -4.09 -5.79 -12.76
N ASN A 19 -2.87 -5.75 -12.23
CA ASN A 19 -1.70 -5.17 -12.89
C ASN A 19 -0.47 -6.08 -12.77
N GLY A 20 -0.62 -7.33 -13.21
CA GLY A 20 0.42 -8.37 -13.19
C GLY A 20 0.76 -8.89 -11.79
N ASN A 21 1.86 -9.63 -11.71
CA ASN A 21 2.34 -10.28 -10.49
C ASN A 21 3.68 -9.67 -10.06
N SER A 22 3.95 -9.71 -8.75
CA SER A 22 5.24 -9.37 -8.18
C SER A 22 6.24 -10.52 -8.40
N ALA A 23 7.53 -10.27 -8.13
CA ALA A 23 8.59 -11.29 -8.21
C ALA A 23 8.38 -12.51 -7.29
N ASN A 24 7.45 -12.43 -6.33
CA ASN A 24 7.08 -13.54 -5.44
C ASN A 24 5.68 -14.08 -5.79
N ASP A 25 5.27 -13.99 -7.05
CA ASP A 25 3.97 -14.41 -7.60
C ASP A 25 2.71 -13.75 -6.99
N LYS A 26 2.88 -12.78 -6.10
CA LYS A 26 1.76 -12.04 -5.50
C LYS A 26 1.09 -11.12 -6.53
N GLN A 27 -0.23 -11.22 -6.67
CA GLN A 27 -1.02 -10.33 -7.54
C GLN A 27 -0.85 -8.86 -7.12
N ILE A 28 -0.43 -8.04 -8.08
CA ILE A 28 -0.42 -6.58 -7.97
C ILE A 28 -1.72 -6.04 -8.54
N TYR A 29 -2.27 -5.05 -7.85
CA TYR A 29 -3.44 -4.30 -8.23
C TYR A 29 -3.05 -2.85 -8.51
N ARG A 30 -3.78 -2.19 -9.40
CA ARG A 30 -3.64 -0.76 -9.68
C ARG A 30 -5.01 -0.11 -9.55
N CYS A 31 -5.09 0.97 -8.80
CA CYS A 31 -6.29 1.81 -8.78
C CYS A 31 -6.27 2.74 -10.00
N THR A 32 -7.39 2.87 -10.70
CA THR A 32 -7.48 3.75 -11.87
C THR A 32 -7.64 5.22 -11.49
N ASP A 33 -8.26 5.53 -10.34
CA ASP A 33 -8.42 6.93 -9.89
C ASP A 33 -7.12 7.52 -9.35
N CYS A 34 -6.47 6.85 -8.39
CA CYS A 34 -5.25 7.38 -7.78
C CYS A 34 -3.96 6.89 -8.48
N SER A 35 -4.08 6.04 -9.50
CA SER A 35 -2.97 5.46 -10.26
C SER A 35 -1.94 4.65 -9.45
N LYS A 36 -2.17 4.41 -8.15
CA LYS A 36 -1.24 3.70 -7.26
C LYS A 36 -1.34 2.18 -7.43
N ARG A 37 -0.19 1.52 -7.24
CA ARG A 37 -0.05 0.06 -7.28
C ARG A 37 0.11 -0.48 -5.86
N PHE A 38 -0.57 -1.59 -5.57
CA PHE A 38 -0.53 -2.25 -4.26
C PHE A 38 -0.78 -3.75 -4.38
N LEU A 39 -0.36 -4.52 -3.38
CA LEU A 39 -0.69 -5.94 -3.26
C LEU A 39 -2.04 -6.12 -2.54
N HIS A 40 -2.68 -7.27 -2.69
CA HIS A 40 -3.95 -7.58 -1.99
C HIS A 40 -3.89 -7.33 -0.47
N THR A 41 -2.70 -7.44 0.13
CA THR A 41 -2.43 -7.20 1.55
C THR A 41 -2.33 -5.72 1.94
N GLY A 42 -2.55 -4.77 1.02
CA GLY A 42 -2.35 -3.34 1.25
C GLY A 42 -0.88 -2.90 1.30
N GLN A 43 0.05 -3.83 1.06
CA GLN A 43 1.47 -3.54 0.92
C GLN A 43 1.75 -2.79 -0.39
N VAL A 44 2.66 -1.83 -0.33
CA VAL A 44 3.17 -1.18 -1.54
C VAL A 44 4.06 -2.17 -2.28
N ALA A 45 3.97 -2.21 -3.60
CA ALA A 45 4.81 -3.11 -4.41
C ALA A 45 6.30 -2.88 -4.10
N GLY A 46 7.04 -3.96 -3.79
CA GLY A 46 8.45 -3.89 -3.41
C GLY A 46 8.74 -3.57 -1.94
N HIS A 47 7.73 -3.25 -1.13
CA HIS A 47 7.90 -2.94 0.29
C HIS A 47 7.23 -3.98 1.19
N ARG A 48 7.84 -4.25 2.35
CA ARG A 48 7.27 -5.13 3.39
C ARG A 48 6.15 -4.47 4.19
N LYS A 49 6.13 -3.13 4.26
CA LYS A 49 5.20 -2.33 5.07
C LYS A 49 4.04 -1.81 4.21
N THR A 50 2.91 -1.51 4.86
CA THR A 50 1.76 -0.89 4.18
C THR A 50 2.05 0.57 3.88
N ALA A 51 1.31 1.14 2.92
CA ALA A 51 1.43 2.56 2.64
C ALA A 51 1.13 3.43 3.86
N GLU A 52 0.15 3.01 4.67
CA GLU A 52 -0.21 3.70 5.91
C GLU A 52 0.97 3.73 6.89
N GLN A 53 1.62 2.58 7.13
CA GLN A 53 2.79 2.49 7.99
C GLN A 53 3.95 3.37 7.49
N ILE A 54 4.19 3.37 6.18
CA ILE A 54 5.22 4.23 5.57
C ILE A 54 4.85 5.70 5.76
N SER A 55 3.60 6.08 5.49
CA SER A 55 3.12 7.45 5.65
C SER A 55 3.18 7.94 7.10
N ALA A 56 2.88 7.06 8.06
CA ALA A 56 2.96 7.36 9.49
C ALA A 56 4.40 7.64 9.90
N ALA A 57 5.35 6.82 9.45
CA ALA A 57 6.78 7.03 9.72
C ALA A 57 7.27 8.37 9.15
N VAL A 58 6.87 8.71 7.92
CA VAL A 58 7.21 10.01 7.29
C VAL A 58 6.64 11.18 8.10
N ARG A 59 5.38 11.10 8.53
CA ARG A 59 4.76 12.11 9.39
C ARG A 59 5.50 12.28 10.72
N MET A 60 5.88 11.19 11.37
CA MET A 60 6.63 11.23 12.64
C MET A 60 8.01 11.88 12.48
N TYR A 61 8.68 11.62 11.35
CA TYR A 61 9.99 12.23 11.06
C TYR A 61 9.88 13.75 10.92
N TYR A 62 8.98 14.23 10.04
CA TYR A 62 8.80 15.68 9.86
C TYR A 62 8.14 16.36 11.06
N GLY A 63 7.32 15.64 11.82
CA GLY A 63 6.67 16.13 13.04
C GLY A 63 7.56 16.13 14.28
N GLY A 64 8.81 15.64 14.20
CA GLY A 64 9.74 15.61 15.34
C GLY A 64 9.39 14.62 16.44
N THR A 65 8.42 13.72 16.21
CA THR A 65 8.01 12.69 17.18
C THR A 65 8.76 11.37 16.98
N SER A 66 9.72 11.31 16.06
CA SER A 66 10.56 10.13 15.86
C SER A 66 11.66 10.04 16.92
N TYR A 67 11.76 8.92 17.63
CA TYR A 67 12.86 8.66 18.53
C TYR A 67 14.14 8.31 17.74
N LYS A 68 15.24 9.02 18.02
CA LYS A 68 16.57 8.57 17.61
C LYS A 68 17.07 7.58 18.65
N GLN A 69 17.22 6.32 18.26
CA GLN A 69 17.88 5.35 19.13
C GLN A 69 19.36 5.69 19.22
N THR A 70 19.76 6.33 20.32
CA THR A 70 21.17 6.45 20.70
C THR A 70 21.57 5.16 21.42
N SER A 71 22.64 4.53 20.94
CA SER A 71 23.27 3.38 21.59
C SER A 71 24.14 3.80 22.75
#